data_AF-F5BZM6-F1
#
_entry.id   AF-F5BZM6-F1
#
_cell.length_a   1.000
_cell.length_b   1.000
_cell.length_c   1.000
_cell.angle_alpha   90.00
_cell.angle_beta   90.00
_cell.angle_gamma   90.00
#
_symmetry.space_group_name_H-M   'P 1'
#
loop_
_entity.id
_entity.type
_entity.pdbx_description
1 polymer ?
#
loop_
_entity_poly.entity_id
_entity_poly.type
_entity_poly.pdbx_seq_one_letter_code
_entity_poly.pdbx_strand_id
1 'polypeptide(L)'
;MTSLLDQMDVFVLPVFNIDGYDYTHKSNRMWRKTRSRKSGSSCIGADPNRNFNAGWCTTGASSNPCSDTFCGYKPESEIEVKNVADFIRRNKSIIKAYLTIHSYSQLLLFPYSYTFELAADHSELLKVAEGASAALRSLYGTRYTSGPGAATIYPAAGGSDDWAYDLGVKYSYTFELRDTGRYGFLLPESQIKPTCEETMLAVKYIAAYVQKNLY
;
A
#
# COMPACT_ATOMS: atom_id res chain seq x y z
N MET A 1 -8.35 -21.94 -2.28
CA MET A 1 -9.18 -20.84 -1.76
C MET A 1 -10.02 -21.31 -0.59
N THR A 2 -10.79 -22.40 -0.73
CA THR A 2 -11.54 -23.00 0.39
C THR A 2 -10.68 -23.22 1.63
N SER A 3 -9.61 -24.01 1.53
CA SER A 3 -8.68 -24.23 2.66
C SER A 3 -8.05 -22.96 3.25
N LEU A 4 -7.96 -21.87 2.49
CA LEU A 4 -7.43 -20.60 2.99
C LEU A 4 -8.47 -19.88 3.85
N LEU A 5 -9.71 -19.79 3.35
CA LEU A 5 -10.82 -19.16 4.05
C LEU A 5 -11.33 -19.99 5.23
N ASP A 6 -11.05 -21.30 5.25
CA ASP A 6 -11.33 -22.17 6.39
C ASP A 6 -10.39 -21.89 7.59
N GLN A 7 -9.25 -21.23 7.36
CA GLN A 7 -8.19 -21.04 8.38
C GLN A 7 -7.79 -19.58 8.59
N MET A 8 -8.18 -18.67 7.70
CA MET A 8 -7.82 -17.26 7.75
C MET A 8 -9.02 -16.38 7.42
N ASP A 9 -9.22 -15.34 8.22
CA ASP A 9 -10.12 -14.24 7.88
C ASP A 9 -9.41 -13.26 6.93
N VAL A 10 -10.17 -12.76 5.94
CA VAL A 10 -9.69 -11.77 4.97
C VAL A 10 -10.51 -10.50 5.10
N PHE A 11 -9.90 -9.45 5.65
CA PHE A 11 -10.49 -8.12 5.73
C PHE A 11 -10.15 -7.34 4.45
N VAL A 12 -11.18 -6.88 3.73
CA VAL A 12 -11.03 -6.10 2.50
C VAL A 12 -11.62 -4.71 2.71
N LEU A 13 -10.82 -3.66 2.49
CA LEU A 13 -11.26 -2.27 2.46
C LEU A 13 -11.19 -1.76 1.00
N PRO A 14 -12.30 -1.77 0.24
CA PRO A 14 -12.27 -1.50 -1.20
C PRO A 14 -11.86 -0.07 -1.55
N VAL A 15 -12.31 0.91 -0.74
CA VAL A 15 -11.99 2.32 -0.93
C VAL A 15 -11.62 2.91 0.43
N PHE A 16 -10.33 3.21 0.59
CA PHE A 16 -9.79 3.79 1.81
C PHE A 16 -10.02 5.31 1.90
N ASN A 17 -9.77 6.03 0.80
CA ASN A 17 -9.96 7.49 0.70
C ASN A 17 -11.24 7.78 -0.11
N ILE A 18 -12.40 7.65 0.54
CA ILE A 18 -13.72 7.76 -0.11
C ILE A 18 -13.94 9.18 -0.67
N ASP A 19 -13.64 10.21 0.12
CA ASP A 19 -13.84 11.60 -0.31
C ASP A 19 -12.94 11.97 -1.49
N GLY A 20 -11.69 11.53 -1.47
CA GLY A 20 -10.76 11.71 -2.59
C GLY A 20 -11.25 10.99 -3.84
N TYR A 21 -11.73 9.75 -3.69
CA TYR A 21 -12.29 8.96 -4.79
C TYR A 21 -13.49 9.66 -5.44
N ASP A 22 -14.49 10.08 -4.65
CA ASP A 22 -15.67 10.83 -5.16
C ASP A 22 -15.25 12.11 -5.90
N TYR A 23 -14.24 12.81 -5.38
CA TYR A 23 -13.72 14.03 -6.00
C TYR A 23 -13.05 13.77 -7.35
N THR A 24 -12.48 12.58 -7.59
CA THR A 24 -11.95 12.21 -8.92
C THR A 24 -13.02 12.03 -9.98
N HIS A 25 -14.24 11.64 -9.58
CA HIS A 25 -15.38 11.47 -10.49
C HIS A 25 -16.10 12.78 -10.77
N LYS A 26 -16.13 13.70 -9.80
CA LYS A 26 -16.93 14.93 -9.88
C LYS A 26 -16.15 16.18 -10.23
N SER A 27 -14.84 16.21 -10.05
CA SER A 27 -14.09 17.47 -10.15
C SER A 27 -12.69 17.32 -10.73
N ASN A 28 -11.77 16.65 -10.04
CA ASN A 28 -10.39 16.54 -10.50
C ASN A 28 -9.97 15.08 -10.56
N ARG A 29 -9.97 14.52 -11.77
CA ARG A 29 -9.62 13.12 -12.03
C ARG A 29 -8.24 12.70 -11.51
N MET A 30 -7.31 13.64 -11.36
CA MET A 30 -5.94 13.40 -10.90
C MET A 30 -5.73 13.70 -9.42
N TRP A 31 -6.80 13.97 -8.66
CA TRP A 31 -6.70 14.17 -7.22
C TRP A 31 -6.30 12.88 -6.50
N ARG A 32 -5.35 12.97 -5.56
CA ARG A 32 -4.85 11.81 -4.81
C ARG A 32 -4.96 11.89 -3.29
N LYS A 33 -5.02 13.12 -2.75
CA LYS A 33 -5.03 13.36 -1.29
C LYS A 33 -6.40 13.07 -0.68
N THR A 34 -6.50 13.09 0.64
CA THR A 34 -7.79 13.19 1.35
C THR A 34 -8.50 14.52 1.02
N ARG A 35 -9.67 14.78 1.61
CA ARG A 35 -10.40 16.06 1.44
C ARG A 35 -10.53 16.87 2.73
N SER A 36 -9.67 16.60 3.72
CA SER A 36 -9.63 17.32 4.98
C SER A 36 -9.35 18.82 4.79
N ARG A 37 -9.94 19.65 5.64
CA ARG A 37 -9.76 21.11 5.65
C ARG A 37 -9.22 21.56 6.99
N LYS A 38 -8.33 22.55 6.97
CA LYS A 38 -7.77 23.15 8.19
C LYS A 38 -8.00 24.67 8.16
N SER A 39 -8.57 25.20 9.25
CA SER A 39 -8.71 26.65 9.43
C SER A 39 -7.35 27.33 9.29
N GLY A 40 -7.31 28.42 8.52
CA GLY A 40 -6.08 29.16 8.21
C GLY A 40 -5.29 28.65 6.99
N SER A 41 -5.71 27.56 6.34
CA SER A 41 -5.15 27.10 5.07
C SER A 41 -6.22 27.06 3.97
N SER A 42 -5.86 27.52 2.77
CA SER A 42 -6.68 27.35 1.56
C SER A 42 -6.47 25.98 0.89
N CYS A 43 -5.44 25.24 1.30
CA CYS A 43 -5.08 23.96 0.71
C CYS A 43 -5.81 22.81 1.40
N ILE A 44 -6.16 21.78 0.60
CA ILE A 44 -7.08 20.72 0.99
C ILE A 44 -6.34 19.38 0.98
N GLY A 45 -6.56 18.58 2.02
CA GLY A 45 -6.13 17.19 2.12
C GLY A 45 -4.64 16.99 2.41
N ALA A 46 -4.34 15.84 2.98
CA ALA A 46 -3.00 15.28 3.11
C ALA A 46 -2.85 14.01 2.25
N ASP A 47 -1.62 13.65 1.94
CA ASP A 47 -1.28 12.36 1.35
C ASP A 47 -1.45 11.27 2.43
N PRO A 48 -2.44 10.38 2.30
CA PRO A 48 -2.70 9.43 3.36
C PRO A 48 -1.60 8.37 3.48
N ASN A 49 -0.77 8.15 2.45
CA ASN A 49 0.41 7.26 2.51
C ASN A 49 1.71 8.04 2.84
N ARG A 50 1.59 9.23 3.44
CA ARG A 50 2.65 9.95 4.15
C ARG A 50 2.25 10.31 5.58
N ASN A 51 1.08 9.84 6.03
CA ASN A 51 0.45 10.27 7.26
C ASN A 51 0.53 9.22 8.37
N PHE A 52 0.96 7.98 8.11
CA PHE A 52 1.14 6.98 9.17
C PHE A 52 2.36 7.31 10.05
N ASN A 53 2.37 6.80 11.28
CA ASN A 53 3.42 7.07 12.25
C ASN A 53 4.66 6.14 12.08
N ALA A 54 5.27 6.16 10.89
CA ALA A 54 6.50 5.41 10.57
C ALA A 54 7.50 6.37 9.91
N GLY A 55 8.51 6.81 10.67
CA GLY A 55 9.43 7.87 10.24
C GLY A 55 8.72 9.18 9.83
N TRP A 56 7.52 9.46 10.35
CA TRP A 56 6.57 10.43 9.79
C TRP A 56 7.22 11.76 9.39
N CYS A 57 6.99 12.15 8.13
CA CYS A 57 7.44 13.39 7.52
C CYS A 57 8.97 13.66 7.51
N THR A 58 9.80 12.63 7.69
CA THR A 58 11.27 12.78 7.71
C THR A 58 11.93 12.75 6.32
N THR A 59 11.38 11.99 5.35
CA THR A 59 11.88 11.90 3.97
C THR A 59 10.76 11.59 2.98
N GLY A 60 10.93 11.99 1.72
CA GLY A 60 9.96 11.71 0.63
C GLY A 60 8.55 12.25 0.86
N ALA A 61 8.38 13.21 1.78
CA ALA A 61 7.13 13.84 2.15
C ALA A 61 7.32 15.37 2.28
N SER A 62 6.24 16.13 2.31
CA SER A 62 6.28 17.59 2.43
C SER A 62 5.50 18.07 3.65
N SER A 63 6.00 19.10 4.32
CA SER A 63 5.26 19.84 5.36
C SER A 63 4.40 20.98 4.80
N ASN A 64 4.45 21.25 3.48
CA ASN A 64 3.63 22.26 2.83
C ASN A 64 2.21 21.70 2.57
N PRO A 65 1.13 22.28 3.14
CA PRO A 65 -0.25 21.82 2.95
C PRO A 65 -0.72 21.76 1.49
N CYS A 66 -0.10 22.54 0.61
CA CYS A 66 -0.43 22.60 -0.81
C CYS A 66 0.32 21.56 -1.64
N SER A 67 1.33 20.90 -1.07
CA SER A 67 2.02 19.80 -1.74
C SER A 67 1.09 18.61 -1.94
N ASP A 68 1.29 17.91 -3.05
CA ASP A 68 0.69 16.62 -3.29
C ASP A 68 1.14 15.60 -2.26
N THR A 69 2.40 15.66 -1.77
CA THR A 69 2.99 14.77 -0.75
C THR A 69 2.87 15.33 0.66
N PHE A 70 1.90 16.20 0.93
CA PHE A 70 1.72 16.79 2.25
C PHE A 70 1.50 15.69 3.31
N CYS A 71 2.38 15.60 4.31
CA CYS A 71 2.37 14.54 5.32
C CYS A 71 1.25 14.68 6.38
N GLY A 72 0.45 15.76 6.32
CA GLY A 72 -0.54 16.10 7.34
C GLY A 72 0.03 16.99 8.44
N TYR A 73 -0.82 17.40 9.36
CA TYR A 73 -0.42 18.31 10.46
C TYR A 73 0.20 17.58 11.67
N LYS A 74 0.03 16.26 11.73
CA LYS A 74 0.61 15.33 12.70
C LYS A 74 0.49 13.89 12.15
N PRO A 75 1.21 12.91 12.69
CA PRO A 75 0.95 11.51 12.37
C PRO A 75 -0.52 11.17 12.66
N GLU A 76 -1.13 10.40 11.76
CA GLU A 76 -2.51 9.94 11.81
C GLU A 76 -3.51 11.12 11.97
N SER A 77 -3.23 12.25 11.31
CA SER A 77 -4.14 13.41 11.29
C SER A 77 -5.40 13.18 10.47
N GLU A 78 -5.31 12.35 9.43
CA GLU A 78 -6.44 12.03 8.56
C GLU A 78 -7.32 10.96 9.22
N ILE A 79 -8.63 11.16 9.22
CA ILE A 79 -9.56 10.25 9.91
C ILE A 79 -9.57 8.86 9.26
N GLU A 80 -9.37 8.81 7.95
CA GLU A 80 -9.25 7.59 7.16
C GLU A 80 -8.05 6.77 7.65
N VAL A 81 -6.87 7.41 7.72
CA VAL A 81 -5.61 6.82 8.23
C VAL A 81 -5.79 6.38 9.68
N LYS A 82 -6.33 7.25 10.53
CA LYS A 82 -6.55 6.96 11.94
C LYS A 82 -7.45 5.75 12.15
N ASN A 83 -8.54 5.62 11.38
CA ASN A 83 -9.47 4.50 11.51
C ASN A 83 -8.82 3.16 11.15
N VAL A 84 -8.02 3.11 10.08
CA VAL A 84 -7.26 1.92 9.70
C VAL A 84 -6.21 1.59 10.75
N ALA A 85 -5.45 2.59 11.21
CA ALA A 85 -4.46 2.41 12.26
C ALA A 85 -5.08 1.89 13.57
N ASP A 86 -6.22 2.46 14.00
CA ASP A 86 -6.97 2.01 15.18
C ASP A 86 -7.54 0.59 14.99
N PHE A 87 -7.99 0.21 13.79
CA PHE A 87 -8.44 -1.15 13.50
C PHE A 87 -7.29 -2.16 13.59
N ILE A 88 -6.16 -1.89 12.94
CA ILE A 88 -5.01 -2.80 12.95
C ILE A 88 -4.42 -2.89 14.36
N ARG A 89 -4.26 -1.77 15.09
CA ARG A 89 -3.78 -1.80 16.49
C ARG A 89 -4.65 -2.66 17.40
N ARG A 90 -5.98 -2.61 17.24
CA ARG A 90 -6.92 -3.44 18.02
C ARG A 90 -6.87 -4.92 17.66
N ASN A 91 -6.52 -5.25 16.42
CA ASN A 91 -6.53 -6.61 15.88
C ASN A 91 -5.12 -7.16 15.60
N LYS A 92 -4.07 -6.54 16.15
CA LYS A 92 -2.68 -6.88 15.81
C LYS A 92 -2.29 -8.32 16.14
N SER A 93 -2.97 -8.94 17.11
CA SER A 93 -2.72 -10.34 17.49
C SER A 93 -3.19 -11.35 16.42
N ILE A 94 -4.16 -10.96 15.59
CA ILE A 94 -4.76 -11.83 14.57
C ILE A 94 -4.32 -11.48 13.15
N ILE A 95 -3.96 -10.22 12.89
CA ILE A 95 -3.50 -9.79 11.57
C ILE A 95 -2.07 -10.28 11.33
N LYS A 96 -1.89 -11.23 10.40
CA LYS A 96 -0.58 -11.81 10.07
C LYS A 96 0.06 -11.20 8.82
N ALA A 97 -0.75 -10.61 7.94
CA ALA A 97 -0.31 -9.96 6.73
C ALA A 97 -1.09 -8.66 6.48
N TYR A 98 -0.42 -7.68 5.89
CA TYR A 98 -0.99 -6.40 5.47
C TYR A 98 -0.62 -6.17 4.01
N LEU A 99 -1.63 -6.09 3.14
CA LEU A 99 -1.44 -5.83 1.70
C LEU A 99 -2.12 -4.50 1.36
N THR A 100 -1.34 -3.49 0.98
CA THR A 100 -1.88 -2.24 0.45
C THR A 100 -1.71 -2.20 -1.07
N ILE A 101 -2.75 -1.77 -1.78
CA ILE A 101 -2.84 -1.88 -3.24
C ILE A 101 -2.91 -0.48 -3.85
N HIS A 102 -1.93 -0.17 -4.69
CA HIS A 102 -1.72 1.10 -5.38
C HIS A 102 -1.54 0.87 -6.89
N SER A 103 -1.44 1.95 -7.65
CA SER A 103 -0.96 1.96 -9.02
C SER A 103 -0.23 3.27 -9.27
N TYR A 104 0.67 3.38 -10.24
CA TYR A 104 1.11 2.37 -11.21
C TYR A 104 2.62 2.16 -11.06
N SER A 105 3.16 1.08 -11.62
CA SER A 105 4.60 0.88 -11.99
C SER A 105 4.95 -0.61 -12.13
N GLN A 106 4.03 -1.52 -11.79
CA GLN A 106 4.29 -2.97 -11.72
C GLN A 106 5.42 -3.29 -10.71
N LEU A 107 5.20 -2.93 -9.45
CA LEU A 107 6.12 -3.20 -8.34
C LEU A 107 5.41 -4.03 -7.25
N LEU A 108 6.18 -4.87 -6.58
CA LEU A 108 5.77 -5.53 -5.34
C LEU A 108 6.80 -5.22 -4.27
N LEU A 109 6.51 -4.20 -3.48
CA LEU A 109 7.40 -3.60 -2.50
C LEU A 109 7.13 -4.18 -1.10
N PHE A 110 8.13 -4.10 -0.25
CA PHE A 110 8.03 -4.41 1.17
C PHE A 110 8.92 -3.45 1.99
N PRO A 111 8.79 -3.41 3.32
CA PRO A 111 9.58 -2.52 4.16
C PRO A 111 11.11 -2.74 4.07
N TYR A 112 11.92 -1.70 4.27
CA TYR A 112 11.50 -0.33 4.61
C TYR A 112 11.45 0.62 3.41
N SER A 113 10.59 1.62 3.49
CA SER A 113 10.55 2.78 2.60
C SER A 113 11.12 4.04 3.26
N TYR A 114 10.93 4.25 4.56
CA TYR A 114 11.42 5.45 5.25
C TYR A 114 12.94 5.44 5.54
N THR A 115 13.60 4.29 5.40
CA THR A 115 15.05 4.10 5.65
C THR A 115 15.65 3.10 4.66
N PHE A 116 16.98 3.14 4.48
CA PHE A 116 17.73 2.14 3.72
C PHE A 116 18.14 0.92 4.55
N GLU A 117 17.82 0.91 5.85
CA GLU A 117 17.99 -0.29 6.67
C GLU A 117 17.09 -1.42 6.16
N LEU A 118 17.57 -2.65 6.29
CA LEU A 118 16.80 -3.83 5.92
C LEU A 118 15.90 -4.24 7.09
N ALA A 119 14.67 -4.64 6.76
CA ALA A 119 13.79 -5.33 7.69
C ALA A 119 14.46 -6.58 8.29
N ALA A 120 14.14 -6.93 9.53
CA ALA A 120 14.70 -8.13 10.18
C ALA A 120 14.41 -9.41 9.38
N ASP A 121 13.24 -9.46 8.74
CA ASP A 121 12.79 -10.58 7.90
C ASP A 121 13.10 -10.38 6.39
N HIS A 122 14.01 -9.48 6.03
CA HIS A 122 14.24 -9.06 4.63
C HIS A 122 14.35 -10.21 3.64
N SER A 123 15.19 -11.21 3.92
CA SER A 123 15.40 -12.35 3.00
C SER A 123 14.13 -13.17 2.78
N GLU A 124 13.29 -13.30 3.80
CA GLU A 124 12.01 -13.99 3.69
C GLU A 124 11.00 -13.15 2.91
N LEU A 125 10.91 -11.85 3.23
CA LEU A 125 10.00 -10.92 2.53
C LEU A 125 10.29 -10.86 1.04
N LEU A 126 11.58 -10.79 0.66
CA LEU A 126 12.04 -10.80 -0.72
C LEU A 126 11.66 -12.10 -1.42
N LYS A 127 11.94 -13.26 -0.81
CA LYS A 127 11.60 -14.57 -1.37
C LYS A 127 10.09 -14.70 -1.66
N VAL A 128 9.25 -14.24 -0.73
CA VAL A 128 7.79 -14.30 -0.89
C VAL A 128 7.33 -13.33 -1.98
N ALA A 129 7.89 -12.12 -2.05
CA ALA A 129 7.57 -11.15 -3.09
C ALA A 129 7.97 -11.65 -4.49
N GLU A 130 9.17 -12.22 -4.65
CA GLU A 130 9.61 -12.79 -5.92
C GLU A 130 8.74 -13.99 -6.36
N GLY A 131 8.36 -14.86 -5.42
CA GLY A 131 7.44 -15.96 -5.67
C GLY A 131 6.05 -15.48 -6.11
N ALA A 132 5.51 -14.44 -5.46
CA ALA A 132 4.24 -13.83 -5.82
C ALA A 132 4.30 -13.16 -7.20
N SER A 133 5.37 -12.41 -7.49
CA SER A 133 5.62 -11.81 -8.81
C SER A 133 5.74 -12.87 -9.91
N ALA A 134 6.37 -14.02 -9.63
CA ALA A 134 6.45 -15.13 -10.57
C ALA A 134 5.07 -15.76 -10.84
N ALA A 135 4.24 -15.93 -9.80
CA ALA A 135 2.87 -16.44 -9.93
C ALA A 135 1.96 -15.46 -10.71
N LEU A 136 2.10 -14.16 -10.50
CA LEU A 136 1.42 -13.13 -11.28
C LEU A 136 1.82 -13.22 -12.76
N ARG A 137 3.13 -13.27 -13.03
CA ARG A 137 3.69 -13.32 -14.38
C ARG A 137 3.20 -14.52 -15.18
N SER A 138 2.88 -15.65 -14.54
CA SER A 138 2.52 -16.87 -15.27
C SER A 138 1.23 -16.78 -16.08
N LEU A 139 0.36 -15.79 -15.81
CA LEU A 139 -0.92 -15.66 -16.51
C LEU A 139 -0.82 -14.85 -17.81
N TYR A 140 -0.21 -13.65 -17.75
CA TYR A 140 -0.14 -12.73 -18.90
C TYR A 140 1.28 -12.27 -19.26
N GLY A 141 2.32 -12.78 -18.58
CA GLY A 141 3.71 -12.38 -18.83
C GLY A 141 4.10 -11.02 -18.23
N THR A 142 3.21 -10.38 -17.49
CA THR A 142 3.44 -9.07 -16.84
C THR A 142 4.59 -9.18 -15.84
N ARG A 143 5.57 -8.28 -15.95
CA ARG A 143 6.78 -8.31 -15.14
C ARG A 143 6.68 -7.29 -14.02
N TYR A 144 6.80 -7.79 -12.79
CA TYR A 144 6.91 -6.96 -11.60
C TYR A 144 8.36 -6.97 -11.08
N THR A 145 8.82 -5.83 -10.57
CA THR A 145 10.07 -5.73 -9.79
C THR A 145 9.73 -5.82 -8.31
N SER A 146 10.49 -6.61 -7.56
CA SER A 146 10.29 -6.81 -6.12
C SER A 146 11.51 -6.39 -5.31
N GLY A 147 11.29 -5.77 -4.16
CA GLY A 147 12.37 -5.32 -3.30
C GLY A 147 11.91 -4.35 -2.20
N PRO A 148 12.83 -3.92 -1.32
CA PRO A 148 12.51 -2.94 -0.28
C PRO A 148 12.17 -1.60 -0.92
N GLY A 149 11.17 -0.89 -0.38
CA GLY A 149 10.64 0.35 -0.95
C GLY A 149 11.72 1.40 -1.22
N ALA A 150 12.57 1.70 -0.22
CA ALA A 150 13.58 2.75 -0.34
C ALA A 150 14.57 2.52 -1.49
N ALA A 151 14.97 1.26 -1.73
CA ALA A 151 15.96 0.92 -2.76
C ALA A 151 15.32 0.64 -4.14
N THR A 152 14.04 0.27 -4.17
CA THR A 152 13.35 -0.18 -5.39
C THR A 152 12.57 0.94 -6.07
N ILE A 153 11.98 1.85 -5.29
CA ILE A 153 11.23 3.00 -5.82
C ILE A 153 11.94 4.32 -5.47
N TYR A 154 11.90 4.72 -4.20
CA TYR A 154 12.57 5.89 -3.63
C TYR A 154 12.29 5.93 -2.11
N PRO A 155 13.14 6.59 -1.30
CA PRO A 155 12.86 6.78 0.13
C PRO A 155 11.61 7.63 0.38
N ALA A 156 10.69 7.12 1.20
CA ALA A 156 9.44 7.79 1.54
C ALA A 156 8.96 7.39 2.92
N ALA A 157 8.68 8.39 3.76
CA ALA A 157 8.21 8.16 5.12
C ALA A 157 6.70 8.31 5.30
N GLY A 158 6.18 7.75 6.39
CA GLY A 158 4.75 7.77 6.73
C GLY A 158 3.89 6.82 5.91
N GLY A 159 4.50 5.81 5.30
CA GLY A 159 3.84 4.73 4.58
C GLY A 159 3.12 3.77 5.52
N SER A 160 2.00 3.24 5.05
CA SER A 160 1.15 2.29 5.79
C SER A 160 1.79 0.92 5.97
N ASP A 161 2.58 0.48 4.98
CA ASP A 161 3.29 -0.79 4.96
C ASP A 161 4.44 -0.83 5.98
N ASP A 162 5.26 0.22 6.02
CA ASP A 162 6.30 0.38 7.05
C ASP A 162 5.67 0.42 8.45
N TRP A 163 4.60 1.21 8.64
CA TRP A 163 3.90 1.30 9.92
C TRP A 163 3.30 -0.04 10.39
N ALA A 164 2.72 -0.82 9.47
CA ALA A 164 2.17 -2.12 9.80
C ALA A 164 3.27 -3.11 10.22
N TYR A 165 4.43 -3.05 9.55
CA TYR A 165 5.59 -3.88 9.90
C TYR A 165 6.20 -3.49 11.24
N ASP A 166 6.40 -2.19 11.51
CA ASP A 166 6.86 -1.68 12.81
C ASP A 166 5.93 -2.08 13.96
N LEU A 167 4.63 -2.22 13.70
CA LEU A 167 3.64 -2.68 14.68
C LEU A 167 3.72 -4.20 14.95
N GLY A 168 4.45 -4.95 14.11
CA GLY A 168 4.66 -6.39 14.21
C GLY A 168 3.91 -7.23 13.18
N VAL A 169 3.27 -6.64 12.17
CA VAL A 169 2.67 -7.39 11.06
C VAL A 169 3.75 -7.76 10.06
N LYS A 170 4.37 -8.92 10.25
CA LYS A 170 5.54 -9.39 9.49
C LYS A 170 5.37 -9.29 7.97
N TYR A 171 4.28 -9.84 7.43
CA TYR A 171 4.07 -9.91 5.97
C TYR A 171 3.37 -8.63 5.47
N SER A 172 4.12 -7.53 5.41
CA SER A 172 3.65 -6.23 4.93
C SER A 172 4.13 -5.95 3.51
N TYR A 173 3.20 -5.70 2.58
CA TYR A 173 3.51 -5.49 1.16
C TYR A 173 2.70 -4.37 0.53
N THR A 174 3.34 -3.64 -0.38
CA THR A 174 2.71 -2.65 -1.26
C THR A 174 2.75 -3.15 -2.71
N PHE A 175 1.58 -3.25 -3.34
CA PHE A 175 1.48 -3.49 -4.78
C PHE A 175 1.37 -2.17 -5.52
N GLU A 176 2.21 -1.94 -6.53
CA GLU A 176 1.98 -0.93 -7.57
C GLU A 176 1.54 -1.65 -8.83
N LEU A 177 0.26 -1.57 -9.19
CA LEU A 177 -0.32 -2.33 -10.28
C LEU A 177 0.11 -1.82 -11.68
N ARG A 178 -0.53 -2.36 -12.72
CA ARG A 178 -0.32 -1.91 -14.11
C ARG A 178 -0.65 -0.41 -14.26
N ASP A 179 -0.07 0.27 -15.25
CA ASP A 179 0.99 -0.20 -16.16
C ASP A 179 2.35 0.39 -15.75
N THR A 180 3.26 0.56 -16.70
CA THR A 180 4.58 1.18 -16.47
C THR A 180 4.63 2.63 -16.97
N GLY A 181 3.48 3.30 -17.08
CA GLY A 181 3.38 4.73 -17.41
C GLY A 181 2.84 5.06 -18.80
N ARG A 182 2.44 4.09 -19.62
CA ARG A 182 1.78 4.39 -20.91
C ARG A 182 0.42 5.05 -20.67
N TYR A 183 -0.34 4.51 -19.73
CA TYR A 183 -1.63 5.05 -19.28
C TYR A 183 -1.56 5.58 -17.85
N GLY A 184 -0.69 5.00 -17.01
CA GLY A 184 -0.59 5.33 -15.59
C GLY A 184 -1.95 5.20 -14.91
N PHE A 185 -2.41 6.27 -14.25
CA PHE A 185 -3.70 6.32 -13.55
C PHE A 185 -4.95 6.28 -14.46
N LEU A 186 -4.77 6.36 -15.78
CA LEU A 186 -5.83 6.30 -16.79
C LEU A 186 -5.85 4.96 -17.53
N LEU A 187 -5.45 3.88 -16.84
CA LEU A 187 -5.47 2.52 -17.38
C LEU A 187 -6.88 2.18 -17.93
N PRO A 188 -7.01 1.69 -19.19
CA PRO A 188 -8.30 1.44 -19.80
C PRO A 188 -9.13 0.39 -19.04
N GLU A 189 -10.46 0.53 -19.06
CA GLU A 189 -11.37 -0.42 -18.41
C GLU A 189 -11.18 -1.87 -18.90
N SER A 190 -10.80 -2.05 -20.16
CA SER A 190 -10.49 -3.36 -20.74
C SER A 190 -9.28 -4.06 -20.10
N GLN A 191 -8.45 -3.34 -19.35
CA GLN A 191 -7.32 -3.88 -18.59
C GLN A 191 -7.68 -4.23 -17.14
N ILE A 192 -8.86 -3.82 -16.62
CA ILE A 192 -9.27 -4.10 -15.24
C ILE A 192 -9.24 -5.60 -14.98
N LYS A 193 -9.95 -6.39 -15.79
CA LYS A 193 -10.04 -7.84 -15.60
C LYS A 193 -8.66 -8.52 -15.69
N PRO A 194 -7.83 -8.32 -16.73
CA PRO A 194 -6.48 -8.89 -16.78
C PRO A 194 -5.61 -8.52 -15.58
N THR A 195 -5.64 -7.26 -15.14
CA THR A 195 -4.88 -6.81 -13.96
C THR A 195 -5.37 -7.50 -12.68
N CYS A 196 -6.68 -7.58 -12.45
CA CYS A 196 -7.23 -8.25 -11.27
C CYS A 196 -6.93 -9.76 -11.27
N GLU A 197 -7.03 -10.44 -12.42
CA GLU A 197 -6.81 -11.89 -12.53
C GLU A 197 -5.36 -12.27 -12.21
N GLU A 198 -4.36 -11.54 -12.71
CA GLU A 198 -2.95 -11.81 -12.41
C GLU A 198 -2.58 -11.42 -10.96
N THR A 199 -3.06 -10.27 -10.47
CA THR A 199 -2.79 -9.84 -9.09
C THR A 199 -3.37 -10.82 -8.08
N MET A 200 -4.54 -11.40 -8.37
CA MET A 200 -5.14 -12.43 -7.52
C MET A 200 -4.27 -13.69 -7.40
N LEU A 201 -3.43 -14.01 -8.39
CA LEU A 201 -2.45 -15.10 -8.28
C LEU A 201 -1.35 -14.76 -7.28
N ALA A 202 -0.81 -13.54 -7.32
CA ALA A 202 0.15 -13.06 -6.31
C ALA A 202 -0.44 -13.05 -4.91
N VAL A 203 -1.65 -12.50 -4.74
CA VAL A 203 -2.33 -12.45 -3.42
C VAL A 203 -2.55 -13.86 -2.87
N LYS A 204 -3.01 -14.80 -3.70
CA LYS A 204 -3.16 -16.21 -3.31
C LYS A 204 -1.83 -16.84 -2.92
N TYR A 205 -0.74 -16.52 -3.62
CA TYR A 205 0.59 -17.01 -3.30
C TYR A 205 1.03 -16.54 -1.92
N ILE A 206 0.95 -15.23 -1.65
CA ILE A 206 1.32 -14.65 -0.35
C ILE A 206 0.47 -15.27 0.75
N ALA A 207 -0.85 -15.29 0.58
CA ALA A 207 -1.75 -15.79 1.62
C ALA A 207 -1.54 -17.29 1.91
N ALA A 208 -1.24 -18.11 0.89
CA ALA A 208 -0.86 -19.52 1.09
C ALA A 208 0.50 -19.68 1.78
N TYR A 209 1.43 -18.75 1.59
CA TYR A 209 2.69 -18.72 2.33
C TYR A 209 2.46 -18.38 3.80
N VAL A 210 1.68 -17.33 4.08
CA VAL A 210 1.32 -16.89 5.44
C VAL A 210 0.61 -18.03 6.20
N GLN A 211 -0.34 -18.70 5.56
CA GLN A 211 -1.06 -19.84 6.14
C GLN A 211 -0.13 -20.94 6.67
N LYS A 212 1.01 -21.16 6.01
CA LYS A 212 1.99 -22.20 6.39
C LYS A 212 3.04 -21.72 7.39
N ASN A 213 3.08 -20.42 7.67
CA ASN A 213 4.10 -19.77 8.50
C ASN A 213 3.45 -18.79 9.50
N LEU A 214 2.42 -19.27 10.22
CA LEU A 214 1.78 -18.51 11.29
C LEU A 214 2.74 -18.33 12.48
N TYR A 215 2.62 -17.19 13.17
CA TYR A 215 3.41 -16.80 14.33
C TYR A 215 2.52 -16.16 15.40
#